data_AF-A0A321LEB4-F1
#
_entry.id   AF-A0A321LEB4-F1
#
_cell.length_a   1.000
_cell.length_b   1.000
_cell.length_c   1.000
_cell.angle_alpha   90.00
_cell.angle_beta   90.00
_cell.angle_gamma   90.00
#
_symmetry.space_group_name_H-M   'P 1'
#
loop_
_entity.id
_entity.type
_entity.pdbx_description
1 polymer ?
#
loop_
_entity_poly.entity_id
_entity_poly.type
_entity_poly.pdbx_seq_one_letter_code
_entity_poly.pdbx_strand_id
1 'polypeptide(L)'
;MAKKNEFARVIRQVRVMTGEARRLRETGIRLLIRHRFWQRGECLPGEEVLGVWVIYRRREFAVPLSLRLRLLTDFLAAHRHVGQSAGQIAARMNIDEFYRRHGTNAKTKALMSSGMSRTAIKQQMMRLRLGFRLALKEARLSIDPTKIVISESTTMNEVRYRLKASVRWQHSEL
;
A
#
# COMPACT_ATOMS: atom_id res chain seq x y z
N MET A 1 47.71 -5.84 6.13
CA MET A 1 46.79 -4.69 5.94
C MET A 1 45.42 -5.09 5.33
N ALA A 2 45.32 -6.12 4.48
CA ALA A 2 44.04 -6.53 3.86
C ALA A 2 42.90 -6.90 4.83
N LYS A 3 43.17 -7.64 5.91
CA LYS A 3 42.15 -8.07 6.90
C LYS A 3 41.47 -6.90 7.65
N LYS A 4 42.18 -5.78 7.85
CA LYS A 4 41.63 -4.58 8.53
C LYS A 4 40.58 -3.87 7.66
N ASN A 5 40.79 -3.84 6.33
CA ASN A 5 39.84 -3.28 5.37
C ASN A 5 38.60 -4.15 5.18
N GLU A 6 38.75 -5.48 5.25
CA GLU A 6 37.62 -6.40 5.18
C GLU A 6 36.71 -6.27 6.42
N PHE A 7 37.29 -6.20 7.62
CA PHE A 7 36.54 -5.98 8.85
C PHE A 7 35.80 -4.64 8.85
N ALA A 8 36.44 -3.56 8.40
CA ALA A 8 35.79 -2.26 8.26
C ALA A 8 34.61 -2.29 7.29
N ARG A 9 34.73 -3.06 6.18
CA ARG A 9 33.64 -3.26 5.22
C ARG A 9 32.45 -4.00 5.84
N VAL A 10 32.72 -5.07 6.58
CA VAL A 10 31.68 -5.84 7.29
C VAL A 10 30.97 -4.98 8.33
N ILE A 11 31.72 -4.23 9.17
CA ILE A 11 31.14 -3.34 10.18
C ILE A 11 30.24 -2.28 9.54
N ARG A 12 30.67 -1.68 8.43
CA ARG A 12 29.85 -0.72 7.68
C ARG A 12 28.58 -1.37 7.15
N GLN A 13 28.67 -2.58 6.59
CA GLN A 13 27.51 -3.31 6.08
C GLN A 13 26.52 -3.66 7.20
N VAL A 14 27.00 -4.15 8.34
CA VAL A 14 26.17 -4.43 9.51
C VAL A 14 25.46 -3.17 9.99
N ARG A 15 26.17 -2.04 10.14
CA ARG A 15 25.55 -0.76 10.54
C ARG A 15 24.43 -0.32 9.60
N VAL A 16 24.64 -0.45 8.28
CA VAL A 16 23.61 -0.16 7.27
C VAL A 16 22.40 -1.09 7.46
N MET A 17 22.63 -2.40 7.60
CA MET A 17 21.55 -3.37 7.78
C MET A 17 20.76 -3.14 9.08
N THR A 18 21.43 -2.85 10.19
CA THR A 18 20.77 -2.55 11.47
C THR A 18 19.95 -1.27 11.40
N GLY A 19 20.45 -0.24 10.71
CA GLY A 19 19.72 1.00 10.45
C GLY A 19 18.49 0.80 9.56
N GLU A 20 18.62 0.02 8.47
CA GLU A 20 17.50 -0.36 7.61
C GLU A 20 16.42 -1.14 8.38
N ALA A 21 16.84 -2.11 9.19
CA ALA A 21 15.93 -2.91 10.02
C ALA A 21 15.21 -2.07 11.08
N ARG A 22 15.89 -1.09 11.68
CA ARG A 22 15.26 -0.12 12.59
C ARG A 22 14.19 0.72 11.89
N ARG A 23 14.52 1.31 10.73
CA ARG A 23 13.55 2.10 9.94
C ARG A 23 12.34 1.28 9.53
N LEU A 24 12.53 0.07 9.04
CA LEU A 24 11.42 -0.82 8.67
C LEU A 24 10.50 -1.15 9.85
N ARG A 25 11.05 -1.27 11.08
CA ARG A 25 10.25 -1.48 12.30
C ARG A 25 9.44 -0.25 12.68
N GLU A 26 10.05 0.94 12.59
CA GLU A 26 9.43 2.22 12.97
C GLU A 26 8.38 2.65 11.94
N THR A 27 8.75 2.82 10.66
CA THR A 27 7.88 3.40 9.62
C THR A 27 7.08 2.37 8.83
N GLY A 28 7.39 1.09 8.98
CA GLY A 28 6.87 0.05 8.08
C GLY A 28 7.57 0.09 6.72
N ILE A 29 6.99 -0.62 5.75
CA ILE A 29 7.49 -0.63 4.37
C ILE A 29 7.23 0.71 3.68
N ARG A 30 7.99 1.01 2.62
CA ARG A 30 7.70 2.14 1.73
C ARG A 30 6.87 1.68 0.56
N LEU A 31 5.80 2.42 0.28
CA LEU A 31 4.91 2.19 -0.84
C LEU A 31 4.94 3.35 -1.81
N LEU A 32 4.90 3.02 -3.08
CA LEU A 32 4.59 3.94 -4.16
C LEU A 32 3.24 3.55 -4.75
N ILE A 33 2.31 4.49 -4.79
CA ILE A 33 1.03 4.34 -5.49
C ILE A 33 1.08 5.26 -6.70
N ARG A 34 0.91 4.69 -7.90
CA ARG A 34 0.85 5.48 -9.12
C ARG A 34 -0.58 5.68 -9.54
N HIS A 35 -0.94 6.93 -9.78
CA HIS A 35 -2.18 7.32 -10.43
C HIS A 35 -1.87 7.78 -11.86
N ARG A 36 -2.79 7.51 -12.79
CA ARG A 36 -2.73 7.94 -14.18
C ARG A 36 -3.98 8.70 -14.59
N PHE A 37 -3.93 9.37 -15.75
CA PHE A 37 -4.97 10.29 -16.24
C PHE A 37 -5.21 11.49 -15.32
N TRP A 38 -4.11 11.96 -14.72
CA TRP A 38 -4.06 13.18 -13.94
C TRP A 38 -4.34 14.39 -14.84
N GLN A 39 -5.24 15.28 -14.41
CA GLN A 39 -5.68 16.44 -15.22
C GLN A 39 -5.34 17.81 -14.60
N ARG A 40 -4.81 17.85 -13.36
CA ARG A 40 -4.28 18.98 -12.54
C ARG A 40 -4.85 18.92 -11.12
N GLY A 41 -4.04 19.18 -10.08
CA GLY A 41 -4.46 19.13 -8.66
C GLY A 41 -3.84 17.94 -7.90
N GLU A 42 -4.25 17.67 -6.67
CA GLU A 42 -3.85 16.45 -5.94
C GLU A 42 -5.00 15.44 -5.95
N CYS A 43 -4.73 14.19 -6.38
CA CYS A 43 -5.65 13.03 -6.34
C CYS A 43 -7.13 13.36 -6.67
N LEU A 44 -7.43 13.80 -7.89
CA LEU A 44 -8.79 14.17 -8.28
C LEU A 44 -9.65 12.96 -8.71
N PRO A 45 -10.98 13.06 -8.52
CA PRO A 45 -11.92 12.12 -9.12
C PRO A 45 -11.71 11.99 -10.64
N GLY A 46 -11.78 10.76 -11.14
CA GLY A 46 -11.53 10.47 -12.54
C GLY A 46 -10.15 9.87 -12.84
N GLU A 47 -9.17 10.07 -11.95
CA GLU A 47 -7.87 9.39 -12.05
C GLU A 47 -8.01 7.87 -11.89
N GLU A 48 -7.04 7.14 -12.43
CA GLU A 48 -6.92 5.70 -12.20
C GLU A 48 -5.72 5.38 -11.31
N VAL A 49 -5.95 4.64 -10.22
CA VAL A 49 -4.90 3.91 -9.50
C VAL A 49 -4.30 2.81 -10.40
N LEU A 50 -3.20 3.13 -11.10
CA LEU A 50 -2.49 2.22 -12.00
C LEU A 50 -1.93 1.02 -11.25
N GLY A 51 -1.30 1.25 -10.11
CA GLY A 51 -0.66 0.16 -9.36
C GLY A 51 -0.10 0.58 -8.00
N VAL A 52 0.40 -0.42 -7.29
CA VAL A 52 1.05 -0.27 -5.98
C VAL A 52 2.39 -1.02 -6.04
N TRP A 53 3.46 -0.39 -5.57
CA TRP A 53 4.79 -0.98 -5.50
C TRP A 53 5.37 -0.89 -4.09
N VAL A 54 6.08 -1.94 -3.66
CA VAL A 54 6.97 -1.88 -2.50
C VAL A 54 8.32 -1.32 -2.94
N ILE A 55 8.80 -0.30 -2.24
CA ILE A 55 10.09 0.34 -2.53
C ILE A 55 11.14 -0.15 -1.53
N TYR A 56 12.08 -0.96 -2.03
CA TYR A 56 13.17 -1.49 -1.21
C TYR A 56 14.50 -1.36 -1.95
N ARG A 57 15.52 -0.79 -1.28
CA ARG A 57 16.87 -0.54 -1.84
C ARG A 57 16.86 0.10 -3.23
N ARG A 58 16.03 1.14 -3.42
CA ARG A 58 15.82 1.90 -4.67
C ARG A 58 15.22 1.08 -5.83
N ARG A 59 14.75 -0.14 -5.56
CA ARG A 59 14.01 -0.96 -6.52
C ARG A 59 12.53 -0.94 -6.16
N GLU A 60 11.72 -1.08 -7.20
CA GLU A 60 10.26 -1.15 -7.08
C GLU A 60 9.82 -2.59 -7.35
N PHE A 61 9.02 -3.13 -6.44
CA PHE A 61 8.47 -4.48 -6.54
C PHE A 61 6.96 -4.36 -6.65
N ALA A 62 6.40 -4.73 -7.80
CA ALA A 62 4.97 -4.58 -8.05
C ALA A 62 4.17 -5.48 -7.11
N VAL A 63 3.12 -4.93 -6.50
CA VAL A 63 2.17 -5.70 -5.70
C VAL A 63 1.08 -6.20 -6.66
N PRO A 64 0.94 -7.52 -6.90
CA PRO A 64 -0.02 -8.06 -7.84
C PRO A 64 -1.45 -7.93 -7.28
N LEU A 65 -2.09 -6.79 -7.55
CA LEU A 65 -3.41 -6.43 -7.03
C LEU A 65 -4.42 -6.27 -8.16
N SER A 66 -5.62 -6.84 -7.98
CA SER A 66 -6.77 -6.51 -8.82
C SER A 66 -7.14 -5.03 -8.67
N LEU A 67 -7.94 -4.48 -9.59
CA LEU A 67 -8.39 -3.09 -9.51
C LEU A 67 -9.01 -2.76 -8.14
N ARG A 68 -9.92 -3.61 -7.66
CA ARG A 68 -10.58 -3.43 -6.35
C ARG A 68 -9.58 -3.37 -5.19
N LEU A 69 -8.50 -4.17 -5.25
CA LEU A 69 -7.45 -4.19 -4.24
C LEU A 69 -6.51 -2.99 -4.36
N ARG A 70 -6.25 -2.48 -5.57
CA ARG A 70 -5.51 -1.24 -5.80
C ARG A 70 -6.26 -0.06 -5.16
N LEU A 71 -7.56 0.07 -5.44
CA LEU A 71 -8.43 1.10 -4.84
C LEU A 71 -8.49 1.02 -3.31
N LEU A 72 -8.67 -0.18 -2.76
CA LEU A 72 -8.68 -0.38 -1.31
C LEU A 72 -7.33 -0.01 -0.68
N THR A 73 -6.22 -0.31 -1.36
CA THR A 73 -4.88 0.03 -0.86
C THR A 73 -4.68 1.54 -0.83
N ASP A 74 -5.09 2.23 -1.89
CA ASP A 74 -5.06 3.70 -1.97
C ASP A 74 -5.90 4.35 -0.86
N PHE A 75 -7.12 3.84 -0.66
CA PHE A 75 -7.99 4.28 0.45
C PHE A 75 -7.33 4.09 1.82
N LEU A 76 -6.79 2.91 2.08
CA LEU A 76 -6.11 2.64 3.35
C LEU A 76 -4.84 3.47 3.53
N ALA A 77 -4.15 3.80 2.44
CA ALA A 77 -2.95 4.65 2.47
C ALA A 77 -3.28 6.10 2.82
N ALA A 78 -4.36 6.64 2.25
CA ALA A 78 -4.87 7.97 2.57
C ALA A 78 -5.30 8.07 4.04
N HIS A 79 -5.83 6.97 4.61
CA HIS A 79 -6.36 6.92 5.98
C HIS A 79 -5.49 6.15 6.97
N ARG A 80 -4.19 5.97 6.66
CA ARG A 80 -3.28 5.08 7.40
C ARG A 80 -3.09 5.38 8.89
N HIS A 81 -3.37 6.61 9.31
CA HIS A 81 -3.18 7.08 10.68
C HIS A 81 -4.24 6.56 11.67
N VAL A 82 -5.40 6.12 11.17
CA VAL A 82 -6.52 5.69 12.01
C VAL A 82 -7.08 4.35 11.52
N GLY A 83 -7.17 3.38 12.42
CA GLY A 83 -7.83 2.10 12.14
C GLY A 83 -9.32 2.28 11.92
N GLN A 84 -9.85 1.72 10.83
CA GLN A 84 -11.26 1.81 10.47
C GLN A 84 -11.90 0.43 10.37
N SER A 85 -13.16 0.32 10.78
CA SER A 85 -13.88 -0.94 10.66
C SER A 85 -14.28 -1.23 9.21
N ALA A 86 -14.61 -2.49 8.93
CA ALA A 86 -15.05 -2.89 7.59
C ALA A 86 -16.29 -2.10 7.11
N GLY A 87 -17.18 -1.74 8.03
CA GLY A 87 -18.37 -0.93 7.70
C GLY A 87 -17.99 0.51 7.34
N GLN A 88 -17.11 1.13 8.12
CA GLN A 88 -16.62 2.49 7.86
C GLN A 88 -15.87 2.58 6.53
N ILE A 89 -14.97 1.62 6.24
CA ILE A 89 -14.23 1.57 4.97
C ILE A 89 -15.20 1.46 3.80
N ALA A 90 -16.14 0.51 3.84
CA ALA A 90 -17.13 0.32 2.80
C ALA A 90 -17.98 1.59 2.58
N ALA A 91 -18.51 2.18 3.64
CA ALA A 91 -19.33 3.39 3.55
C ALA A 91 -18.55 4.55 2.90
N ARG A 92 -17.32 4.80 3.37
CA ARG A 92 -16.49 5.91 2.88
C ARG A 92 -16.06 5.73 1.42
N MET A 93 -15.62 4.53 1.03
CA MET A 93 -15.28 4.23 -0.36
C MET A 93 -16.49 4.38 -1.30
N ASN A 94 -17.71 4.13 -0.81
CA ASN A 94 -18.92 4.22 -1.63
C ASN A 94 -19.48 5.65 -1.77
N ILE A 95 -19.07 6.60 -0.93
CA ILE A 95 -19.47 8.01 -1.03
C ILE A 95 -18.39 8.88 -1.68
N ASP A 96 -17.12 8.49 -1.56
CA ASP A 96 -15.99 9.26 -2.06
C ASP A 96 -15.92 9.19 -3.60
N GLU A 97 -15.93 10.37 -4.22
CA GLU A 97 -15.99 10.52 -5.68
C GLU A 97 -14.76 9.94 -6.39
N PHE A 98 -13.59 9.94 -5.75
CA PHE A 98 -12.38 9.37 -6.34
C PHE A 98 -12.57 7.89 -6.67
N TYR A 99 -13.14 7.14 -5.73
CA TYR A 99 -13.36 5.70 -5.90
C TYR A 99 -14.60 5.38 -6.74
N ARG A 100 -15.62 6.24 -6.70
CA ARG A 100 -16.83 6.07 -7.52
C ARG A 100 -16.61 6.37 -9.00
N ARG A 101 -15.83 7.41 -9.30
CA ARG A 101 -15.53 7.89 -10.66
C ARG A 101 -14.15 7.44 -11.11
N HIS A 102 -13.61 6.38 -10.52
CA HIS A 102 -12.29 5.87 -10.86
C HIS A 102 -12.14 5.66 -12.38
N GLY A 103 -11.06 6.19 -12.94
CA GLY A 103 -10.73 6.05 -14.35
C GLY A 103 -11.67 6.74 -15.34
N THR A 104 -12.57 7.65 -14.91
CA THR A 104 -13.42 8.39 -15.86
C THR A 104 -12.66 9.39 -16.72
N ASN A 105 -11.43 9.75 -16.35
CA ASN A 105 -10.57 10.60 -17.18
C ASN A 105 -9.90 9.81 -18.31
N ALA A 106 -9.96 8.49 -18.29
CA ALA A 106 -9.49 7.67 -19.39
C ALA A 106 -10.34 7.97 -20.64
N LYS A 107 -9.69 8.17 -21.79
CA LYS A 107 -10.37 8.30 -23.09
C LYS A 107 -11.00 6.99 -23.58
N THR A 108 -10.88 5.92 -22.81
CA THR A 108 -11.45 4.59 -23.04
C THR A 108 -12.58 4.31 -22.05
N LYS A 109 -13.37 3.25 -22.28
CA LYS A 109 -14.55 2.92 -21.45
C LYS A 109 -14.18 2.94 -19.96
N ALA A 110 -14.79 3.86 -19.20
CA ALA A 110 -14.49 4.07 -17.79
C ALA A 110 -14.61 2.75 -17.00
N LEU A 111 -13.59 2.45 -16.18
CA LEU A 111 -13.57 1.30 -15.29
C LEU A 111 -14.40 1.62 -14.04
N MET A 112 -15.72 1.55 -14.16
CA MET A 112 -16.58 1.75 -12.98
C MET A 112 -16.32 0.65 -11.95
N SER A 113 -15.77 1.03 -10.80
CA SER A 113 -15.70 0.12 -9.66
C SER A 113 -17.09 0.02 -9.04
N SER A 114 -17.69 -1.17 -9.10
CA SER A 114 -18.82 -1.51 -8.22
C SER A 114 -18.42 -1.19 -6.77
N GLY A 115 -19.30 -0.55 -6.01
CA GLY A 115 -19.06 -0.25 -4.60
C GLY A 115 -18.61 -1.48 -3.78
N MET A 116 -17.92 -1.25 -2.66
CA MET A 116 -17.44 -2.34 -1.81
C MET A 116 -18.41 -2.61 -0.66
N SER A 117 -18.87 -3.85 -0.51
CA SER A 117 -19.69 -4.23 0.64
C SER A 117 -18.81 -4.47 1.88
N ARG A 118 -19.40 -4.30 3.07
CA ARG A 118 -18.74 -4.61 4.36
C ARG A 118 -18.21 -6.05 4.40
N THR A 119 -18.96 -7.01 3.87
CA THR A 119 -18.57 -8.43 3.84
C THR A 119 -17.39 -8.68 2.90
N ALA A 120 -17.35 -7.97 1.76
CA ALA A 120 -16.25 -8.06 0.81
C ALA A 120 -14.93 -7.54 1.41
N ILE A 121 -14.97 -6.49 2.26
CA ILE A 121 -13.77 -5.89 2.86
C ILE A 121 -12.91 -6.91 3.58
N LYS A 122 -13.49 -7.77 4.44
CA LYS A 122 -12.71 -8.78 5.18
C LYS A 122 -11.93 -9.71 4.24
N GLN A 123 -12.60 -10.17 3.19
CA GLN A 123 -11.99 -11.03 2.17
C GLN A 123 -10.91 -10.27 1.37
N GLN A 124 -11.16 -8.99 1.04
CA GLN A 124 -10.15 -8.17 0.38
C GLN A 124 -8.92 -7.93 1.26
N MET A 125 -9.05 -7.78 2.58
CA MET A 125 -7.89 -7.64 3.48
C MET A 125 -6.97 -8.87 3.45
N MET A 126 -7.54 -10.08 3.39
CA MET A 126 -6.77 -11.31 3.23
C MET A 126 -6.07 -11.38 1.87
N ARG A 127 -6.77 -10.98 0.79
CA ARG A 127 -6.19 -10.92 -0.56
C ARG A 127 -5.10 -9.84 -0.68
N LEU A 128 -5.25 -8.70 0.00
CA LEU A 128 -4.20 -7.67 0.09
C LEU A 128 -2.94 -8.24 0.74
N ARG A 129 -3.07 -8.95 1.85
CA ARG A 129 -1.93 -9.61 2.51
C ARG A 129 -1.23 -10.61 1.60
N LEU A 130 -1.98 -11.37 0.79
CA LEU A 130 -1.41 -12.24 -0.22
C LEU A 130 -0.63 -11.44 -1.28
N GLY A 131 -1.18 -10.36 -1.81
CA GLY A 131 -0.48 -9.49 -2.76
C GLY A 131 0.84 -8.96 -2.19
N PHE A 132 0.81 -8.43 -0.96
CA PHE A 132 2.03 -7.96 -0.29
C PHE A 132 3.03 -9.09 -0.05
N ARG A 133 2.58 -10.28 0.35
CA ARG A 133 3.46 -11.45 0.53
C ARG A 133 4.25 -11.77 -0.73
N LEU A 134 3.61 -11.70 -1.90
CA LEU A 134 4.26 -11.97 -3.18
C LEU A 134 5.34 -10.93 -3.49
N ALA A 135 5.01 -9.64 -3.36
CA ALA A 135 5.98 -8.56 -3.57
C ALA A 135 7.16 -8.59 -2.57
N LEU A 136 6.90 -8.92 -1.30
CA LEU A 136 7.94 -9.06 -0.28
C LEU A 136 8.85 -10.26 -0.55
N LYS A 137 8.28 -11.39 -1.00
CA LYS A 137 9.05 -12.56 -1.40
C LYS A 137 9.98 -12.23 -2.57
N GLU A 138 9.49 -11.51 -3.57
CA GLU A 138 10.30 -11.03 -4.70
C GLU A 138 11.42 -10.08 -4.23
N ALA A 139 11.11 -9.18 -3.29
CA ALA A 139 12.08 -8.28 -2.66
C ALA A 139 13.05 -8.97 -1.67
N ARG A 140 12.88 -10.28 -1.43
CA ARG A 140 13.62 -11.08 -0.43
C ARG A 140 13.52 -10.50 0.98
N LEU A 141 12.35 -9.97 1.33
CA LEU A 141 12.03 -9.43 2.65
C LEU A 141 11.23 -10.47 3.45
N SER A 142 11.75 -10.88 4.60
CA SER A 142 11.03 -11.73 5.57
C SER A 142 10.16 -10.87 6.50
N ILE A 143 9.23 -10.12 5.91
CA ILE A 143 8.26 -9.31 6.65
C ILE A 143 6.91 -10.01 6.57
N ASP A 144 6.26 -10.19 7.72
CA ASP A 144 4.90 -10.69 7.77
C ASP A 144 3.91 -9.64 7.21
N PRO A 145 3.13 -9.95 6.15
CA PRO A 145 2.10 -9.05 5.61
C PRO A 145 1.06 -8.57 6.62
N THR A 146 0.80 -9.30 7.71
CA THR A 146 -0.12 -8.86 8.77
C THR A 146 0.40 -7.63 9.52
N LYS A 147 1.72 -7.37 9.48
CA LYS A 147 2.35 -6.17 10.04
C LYS A 147 2.26 -4.95 9.12
N ILE A 148 1.83 -5.15 7.87
CA ILE A 148 1.60 -4.09 6.87
C ILE A 148 0.11 -3.78 6.80
N VAL A 149 -0.73 -4.80 6.59
CA VAL A 149 -2.19 -4.67 6.64
C VAL A 149 -2.65 -5.17 8.00
N ILE A 150 -2.71 -4.25 8.94
CA ILE A 150 -2.95 -4.53 10.36
C ILE A 150 -4.45 -4.74 10.59
N SER A 151 -4.77 -5.75 11.40
CA SER A 151 -6.09 -5.93 12.00
C SER A 151 -5.96 -5.82 13.51
N GLU A 152 -6.66 -4.87 14.10
CA GLU A 152 -6.69 -4.62 15.54
C GLU A 152 -8.10 -4.94 16.05
N SER A 153 -8.20 -5.91 16.97
CA SER A 153 -9.43 -6.14 17.72
C SER A 153 -9.60 -5.05 18.76
N THR A 154 -10.81 -4.53 18.88
CA THR A 154 -11.19 -3.56 19.91
C THR A 154 -11.90 -4.24 21.07
N THR A 155 -12.03 -3.52 22.19
CA THR A 155 -12.81 -3.95 23.37
C THR A 155 -14.28 -4.21 23.04
N MET A 156 -14.82 -3.64 21.96
CA MET A 156 -16.21 -3.82 21.50
C MET A 156 -16.40 -4.94 20.47
N ASN A 157 -15.48 -5.91 20.39
CA ASN A 157 -15.53 -7.03 19.42
C ASN A 157 -15.56 -6.58 17.94
N GLU A 158 -15.12 -5.35 17.67
CA GLU A 158 -14.98 -4.81 16.31
C GLU A 158 -13.51 -4.93 15.87
N VAL A 159 -13.29 -5.38 14.64
CA VAL A 159 -11.97 -5.40 14.01
C VAL A 159 -11.78 -4.13 13.17
N ARG A 160 -10.70 -3.41 13.46
CA ARG A 160 -10.26 -2.23 12.72
C ARG A 160 -9.07 -2.58 11.83
N TYR A 161 -9.06 -2.02 10.63
CA TYR A 161 -8.01 -2.22 9.63
C TYR A 161 -7.27 -0.92 9.38
N ARG A 162 -5.94 -1.02 9.21
CA ARG A 162 -5.10 0.09 8.77
C ARG A 162 -3.88 -0.41 8.00
N LEU A 163 -3.30 0.48 7.22
CA LEU A 163 -2.04 0.26 6.52
C LEU A 163 -0.88 0.84 7.35
N LYS A 164 0.12 0.03 7.68
CA LYS A 164 1.39 0.48 8.28
C LYS A 164 2.45 0.56 7.19
N ALA A 165 2.54 1.72 6.56
CA ALA A 165 3.54 2.03 5.55
C ALA A 165 3.79 3.53 5.47
N SER A 166 4.98 3.90 5.00
CA SER A 166 5.22 5.23 4.43
C SER A 166 4.78 5.19 2.98
N VAL A 167 3.96 6.16 2.54
CA VAL A 167 3.34 6.15 1.22
C VAL A 167 3.74 7.40 0.45
N ARG A 168 4.06 7.22 -0.82
CA ARG A 168 4.21 8.29 -1.81
C ARG A 168 3.22 8.06 -2.94
N TRP A 169 2.50 9.11 -3.31
CA TRP A 169 1.70 9.16 -4.53
C TRP A 169 2.53 9.76 -5.67
N GLN A 170 2.38 9.18 -6.85
CA GLN A 170 2.94 9.71 -8.08
C GLN A 170 1.83 9.77 -9.12
N HIS A 171 1.62 10.95 -9.69
CA HIS A 171 0.60 11.22 -10.69
C HIS A 171 1.25 11.32 -12.06
N SER A 172 0.63 10.69 -13.07
CA SER A 172 0.99 10.85 -14.47
C SER A 172 -0.24 11.23 -15.30
N GLU A 173 -0.04 12.02 -16.34
CA GLU A 173 -1.09 12.34 -17.32
C GLU A 173 -1.46 11.13 -18.21
N LEU A 174 -0.57 10.13 -18.28
CA LEU A 174 -0.65 8.91 -19.10
C LEU A 174 -0.83 7.65 -18.25
#